data_AF-A0A956FGU3-F1
#
_entry.id   AF-A0A956FGU3-F1
#
_cell.length_a   1.000
_cell.length_b   1.000
_cell.length_c   1.000
_cell.angle_alpha   90.00
_cell.angle_beta   90.00
_cell.angle_gamma   90.00
#
_symmetry.space_group_name_H-M   'P 1'
#
loop_
_entity.id
_entity.type
_entity.pdbx_description
1 polymer ?
#
loop_
_entity_poly.entity_id
_entity_poly.type
_entity_poly.pdbx_seq_one_letter_code
_entity_poly.pdbx_strand_id
1 'polypeptide(L)'
;MSARSRLLARLLAPADLAGLVAFRVLLGALLLVDLARYELAGWVDEHYLEPTFLFTYPGFGWVHPLPGPWMHVLFVALMGAALAVVVGWRHRLAAWALTVGQAYLFLLAATRYLNHAYLLIVLTGLLACSPAHRGLSLDARRRPELRRGWAPAGAQWLLRAQLGIVYVFGGLAKIDADWLAGEPVRGWLAARAHTAPPWIGEWLSSEAAVGLVVQGGLWFDLLVTPALLWRRTRVVAVLASVAFHLSNAWLFSIGIFPWVMLAATTLFLEPSWPRRLPWIGSWIDARLGPWPSPAPVEPPPPPRARVWLGLAGAWLVAQVVLPLRHHLYPGDVAWTEEGHYLAWRMKLRTKDGAARFVVRAPSTNETWVVDPADELTGYQVHKMVGKPDLVLRYAHHLAERWRSERGLEVEVRAQVNVSLNRRMRRPLVDPTVDLAKVEDSLGAAAWIMPGPEDPVPGGRQR
;
A
#
# COMPACT_ATOMS: atom_id res chain seq x y z
N MET A 1 34.62 2.97 21.81
CA MET A 1 33.34 2.34 21.40
C MET A 1 33.31 2.16 19.88
N SER A 2 33.08 0.94 19.38
CA SER A 2 32.89 0.67 17.95
C SER A 2 31.64 1.36 17.38
N ALA A 3 31.59 1.60 16.06
CA ALA A 3 30.40 2.18 15.41
C ALA A 3 29.11 1.39 15.73
N ARG A 4 29.20 0.05 15.76
CA ARG A 4 28.11 -0.86 16.16
C ARG A 4 27.64 -0.60 17.59
N SER A 5 28.56 -0.47 18.55
CA SER A 5 28.20 -0.20 19.95
C SER A 5 27.54 1.17 20.14
N ARG A 6 27.96 2.19 19.37
CA ARG A 6 27.33 3.53 19.39
C ARG A 6 25.92 3.52 18.82
N LEU A 7 25.71 2.81 17.70
CA LEU A 7 24.38 2.65 17.11
C LEU A 7 23.42 1.94 18.08
N LEU A 8 23.89 0.85 18.68
CA LEU A 8 23.12 0.06 19.64
C LEU A 8 22.71 0.89 20.86
N ALA A 9 23.64 1.66 21.43
CA ALA A 9 23.35 2.56 22.53
C ALA A 9 22.28 3.61 22.14
N ARG A 10 22.36 4.18 20.93
CA ARG A 10 21.36 5.15 20.43
C ARG A 10 19.97 4.54 20.22
N LEU A 11 19.88 3.31 19.72
CA LEU A 11 18.60 2.62 19.52
C LEU A 11 17.95 2.21 20.85
N LEU A 12 18.75 1.97 21.88
CA LEU A 12 18.25 1.58 23.21
C LEU A 12 18.06 2.76 24.14
N ALA A 13 18.59 3.94 23.79
CA ALA A 13 18.41 5.16 24.55
C ALA A 13 16.91 5.45 24.76
N PRO A 14 16.54 5.95 25.95
CA PRO A 14 15.15 6.33 26.21
C PRO A 14 14.75 7.48 25.28
N ALA A 15 13.57 7.37 24.68
CA ALA A 15 12.88 8.44 23.97
C ALA A 15 11.46 8.60 24.53
N ASP A 16 10.92 9.83 24.49
CA ASP A 16 9.58 10.12 25.02
C ASP A 16 8.54 9.27 24.31
N LEU A 17 7.69 8.62 25.10
CA LEU A 17 6.65 7.74 24.60
C LEU A 17 5.49 8.52 23.96
N ALA A 18 5.32 9.81 24.29
CA ALA A 18 4.20 10.63 23.88
C ALA A 18 3.95 10.60 22.36
N GLY A 19 4.98 10.79 21.53
CA GLY A 19 4.86 10.79 20.07
C GLY A 19 4.40 9.44 19.49
N LEU A 20 4.88 8.32 20.05
CA LEU A 20 4.43 6.98 19.64
C LEU A 20 2.97 6.71 20.07
N VAL A 21 2.57 7.23 21.23
CA VAL A 21 1.18 7.19 21.70
C VAL A 21 0.25 8.01 20.79
N ALA A 22 0.69 9.21 20.38
CA ALA A 22 -0.07 10.02 19.44
C ALA A 22 -0.25 9.27 18.10
N PHE A 23 0.80 8.67 17.56
CA PHE A 23 0.71 7.86 16.34
C PHE A 23 -0.25 6.66 16.51
N ARG A 24 -0.21 5.95 17.65
CA ARG A 24 -1.17 4.88 17.97
C ARG A 24 -2.62 5.36 17.88
N VAL A 25 -2.92 6.48 18.52
CA VAL A 25 -4.26 7.07 18.55
C VAL A 25 -4.70 7.50 17.16
N LEU A 26 -3.85 8.23 16.43
CA LEU A 26 -4.16 8.72 15.09
C LEU A 26 -4.39 7.58 14.09
N LEU A 27 -3.49 6.59 14.05
CA LEU A 27 -3.63 5.45 13.14
C LEU A 27 -4.88 4.62 13.47
N GLY A 28 -5.14 4.35 14.75
CA GLY A 28 -6.34 3.62 15.16
C GLY A 28 -7.63 4.37 14.79
N ALA A 29 -7.68 5.68 14.97
CA ALA A 29 -8.84 6.49 14.63
C ALA A 29 -9.10 6.54 13.12
N LEU A 30 -8.03 6.69 12.32
CA LEU A 30 -8.14 6.66 10.87
C LEU A 30 -8.64 5.29 10.36
N LEU A 31 -8.12 4.19 10.91
CA LEU A 31 -8.59 2.84 10.57
C LEU A 31 -10.05 2.63 10.96
N LEU A 32 -10.48 3.13 12.13
CA LEU A 32 -11.88 3.05 12.55
C LEU A 32 -12.80 3.76 11.54
N VAL A 33 -12.41 4.96 11.10
CA VAL A 33 -13.18 5.73 10.09
C VAL A 33 -13.19 5.01 8.75
N ASP A 34 -12.07 4.44 8.31
CA ASP A 34 -11.99 3.70 7.04
C ASP A 34 -12.89 2.47 7.03
N LEU A 35 -12.82 1.66 8.08
CA LEU A 35 -13.63 0.45 8.22
C LEU A 35 -15.12 0.79 8.31
N ALA A 36 -15.49 1.83 9.05
CA ALA A 36 -16.86 2.33 9.10
C ALA A 36 -17.34 2.82 7.73
N ARG A 37 -16.47 3.51 6.97
CA ARG A 37 -16.79 3.96 5.62
C ARG A 37 -17.04 2.79 4.67
N TYR A 38 -16.26 1.71 4.75
CA TYR A 38 -16.48 0.50 3.94
C TYR A 38 -17.88 -0.08 4.16
N GLU A 39 -18.31 -0.19 5.41
CA GLU A 39 -19.65 -0.66 5.76
C GLU A 39 -20.75 0.30 5.30
N LEU A 40 -20.63 1.58 5.65
CA LEU A 40 -21.66 2.58 5.35
C LEU A 40 -21.81 2.86 3.85
N ALA A 41 -20.77 2.61 3.05
CA ALA A 41 -20.82 2.77 1.61
C ALA A 41 -21.29 1.50 0.86
N GLY A 42 -21.59 0.40 1.58
CA GLY A 42 -21.96 -0.88 0.95
C GLY A 42 -20.79 -1.58 0.25
N TRP A 43 -19.55 -1.16 0.52
CA TRP A 43 -18.37 -1.70 -0.15
C TRP A 43 -18.03 -3.11 0.30
N VAL A 44 -18.49 -3.55 1.47
CA VAL A 44 -18.31 -4.95 1.90
C VAL A 44 -19.01 -5.90 0.91
N ASP A 45 -20.26 -5.61 0.57
CA ASP A 45 -21.04 -6.38 -0.38
C ASP A 45 -20.45 -6.27 -1.80
N GLU A 46 -20.33 -5.04 -2.30
CA GLU A 46 -19.85 -4.74 -3.66
C GLU A 46 -18.46 -5.34 -3.94
N HIS A 47 -17.60 -5.41 -2.92
CA HIS A 47 -16.20 -5.82 -3.12
C HIS A 47 -15.98 -7.31 -2.90
N TYR A 48 -16.75 -7.97 -2.03
CA TYR A 48 -16.44 -9.32 -1.56
C TYR A 48 -17.60 -10.32 -1.65
N LEU A 49 -18.85 -9.87 -1.74
CA LEU A 49 -20.02 -10.76 -1.68
C LEU A 49 -20.81 -10.80 -3.00
N GLU A 50 -20.98 -9.67 -3.67
CA GLU A 50 -21.66 -9.59 -4.97
C GLU A 50 -20.87 -10.20 -6.13
N PRO A 51 -19.53 -10.08 -6.22
CA PRO A 51 -18.78 -10.68 -7.32
C PRO A 51 -18.88 -12.21 -7.32
N THR A 52 -19.26 -12.79 -8.46
CA THR A 52 -19.36 -14.25 -8.66
C THR A 52 -17.99 -14.94 -8.71
N PHE A 53 -16.96 -14.18 -9.08
CA PHE A 53 -15.57 -14.63 -9.12
C PHE A 53 -14.67 -13.60 -8.44
N LEU A 54 -13.78 -14.04 -7.54
CA LEU A 54 -12.78 -13.20 -6.89
C LEU A 54 -11.38 -13.58 -7.34
N PHE A 55 -10.65 -12.60 -7.86
CA PHE A 55 -9.25 -12.77 -8.22
C PHE A 55 -8.40 -12.79 -6.94
N THR A 56 -7.84 -13.93 -6.57
CA THR A 56 -6.91 -14.05 -5.43
C THR A 56 -5.49 -13.66 -5.83
N TYR A 57 -4.53 -13.66 -4.89
CA TYR A 57 -3.09 -13.50 -5.18
C TYR A 57 -2.43 -14.86 -5.51
N PRO A 58 -1.26 -14.87 -6.16
CA PRO A 58 -0.50 -16.12 -6.37
C PRO A 58 -0.25 -16.85 -5.06
N GLY A 59 -0.59 -18.14 -5.00
CA GLY A 59 -0.48 -18.97 -3.78
C GLY A 59 -1.57 -18.78 -2.73
N PHE A 60 -2.56 -17.91 -2.98
CA PHE A 60 -3.67 -17.62 -2.06
C PHE A 60 -5.06 -17.98 -2.62
N GLY A 61 -5.11 -18.93 -3.56
CA GLY A 61 -6.37 -19.42 -4.13
C GLY A 61 -7.33 -20.04 -3.12
N TRP A 62 -6.84 -20.46 -1.96
CA TRP A 62 -7.61 -21.02 -0.85
C TRP A 62 -8.28 -19.96 0.04
N VAL A 63 -7.98 -18.67 -0.16
CA VAL A 63 -8.57 -17.59 0.62
C VAL A 63 -9.88 -17.18 -0.02
N HIS A 64 -10.98 -17.39 0.71
CA HIS A 64 -12.34 -17.09 0.26
C HIS A 64 -13.05 -16.19 1.26
N PRO A 65 -14.02 -15.37 0.82
CA PRO A 65 -14.81 -14.53 1.71
C PRO A 65 -15.57 -15.39 2.72
N LEU A 66 -15.79 -14.84 3.91
CA LEU A 66 -16.71 -15.47 4.87
C LEU A 66 -18.14 -15.37 4.30
N PRO A 67 -19.07 -16.22 4.74
CA PRO A 67 -20.47 -16.07 4.35
C PRO A 67 -20.98 -14.67 4.71
N GLY A 68 -21.87 -14.09 3.90
CA GLY A 68 -22.24 -12.66 3.94
C GLY A 68 -22.32 -12.01 5.32
N PRO A 69 -23.19 -12.49 6.23
CA PRO A 69 -23.31 -11.92 7.58
C PRO A 69 -21.99 -11.91 8.37
N TRP A 70 -21.15 -12.91 8.19
CA TRP A 70 -19.86 -13.03 8.87
C TRP A 70 -18.80 -12.07 8.33
N MET A 71 -18.91 -11.62 7.08
CA MET A 71 -18.06 -10.54 6.57
C MET A 71 -18.36 -9.23 7.31
N HIS A 72 -19.62 -8.86 7.50
CA HIS A 72 -19.98 -7.66 8.27
C HIS A 72 -19.59 -7.79 9.74
N VAL A 73 -19.79 -8.97 10.35
CA VAL A 73 -19.31 -9.24 11.72
C VAL A 73 -17.79 -9.06 11.83
N LEU A 74 -17.02 -9.51 10.83
CA LEU A 74 -15.57 -9.29 10.78
C LEU A 74 -15.24 -7.80 10.74
N PHE A 75 -15.88 -7.02 9.88
CA PHE A 75 -15.65 -5.56 9.81
C PHE A 75 -16.01 -4.85 11.13
N VAL A 76 -17.13 -5.21 11.76
CA VAL A 76 -17.49 -4.71 13.10
C VAL A 76 -16.45 -5.10 14.16
N ALA A 77 -15.95 -6.34 14.12
CA ALA A 77 -14.88 -6.78 15.02
C ALA A 77 -13.57 -5.99 14.80
N LEU A 78 -13.21 -5.70 13.55
CA LEU A 78 -12.04 -4.87 13.21
C LEU A 78 -12.23 -3.41 13.63
N MET A 79 -13.45 -2.85 13.52
CA MET A 79 -13.77 -1.53 14.08
C MET A 79 -13.58 -1.53 15.61
N GLY A 80 -14.06 -2.58 16.30
CA GLY A 80 -13.81 -2.77 17.73
C GLY A 80 -12.31 -2.86 18.07
N ALA A 81 -11.52 -3.55 17.24
CA ALA A 81 -10.07 -3.62 17.39
C ALA A 81 -9.38 -2.26 17.14
N ALA A 82 -9.84 -1.48 16.15
CA ALA A 82 -9.36 -0.13 15.89
C ALA A 82 -9.61 0.80 17.08
N LEU A 83 -10.83 0.78 17.64
CA LEU A 83 -11.16 1.52 18.86
C LEU A 83 -10.32 1.06 20.05
N ALA A 84 -10.10 -0.25 20.21
CA ALA A 84 -9.24 -0.80 21.23
C ALA A 84 -7.78 -0.31 21.10
N VAL A 85 -7.27 -0.17 19.86
CA VAL A 85 -5.97 0.47 19.59
C VAL A 85 -5.98 1.95 19.97
N VAL A 86 -7.05 2.70 19.70
CA VAL A 86 -7.20 4.13 20.08
C VAL A 86 -7.15 4.32 21.59
N VAL A 87 -7.88 3.52 22.37
CA VAL A 87 -7.90 3.64 23.84
C VAL A 87 -6.75 2.88 24.52
N GLY A 88 -6.02 2.06 23.76
CA GLY A 88 -4.92 1.23 24.24
C GLY A 88 -5.39 0.11 25.17
N TRP A 89 -6.50 -0.55 24.81
CA TRP A 89 -7.01 -1.74 25.49
C TRP A 89 -6.59 -3.01 24.75
N ARG A 90 -5.92 -3.92 25.47
CA ARG A 90 -5.27 -5.11 24.90
C ARG A 90 -4.51 -4.76 23.61
N HIS A 91 -3.80 -3.64 23.62
CA HIS A 91 -3.30 -2.96 22.42
C HIS A 91 -2.57 -3.89 21.45
N ARG A 92 -1.68 -4.73 21.97
CA ARG A 92 -0.88 -5.64 21.12
C ARG A 92 -1.76 -6.67 20.41
N LEU A 93 -2.77 -7.19 21.11
CA LEU A 93 -3.73 -8.13 20.52
C LEU A 93 -4.63 -7.41 19.51
N ALA A 94 -5.14 -6.23 19.85
CA ALA A 94 -5.99 -5.44 18.96
C ALA A 94 -5.24 -5.03 17.67
N ALA A 95 -3.99 -4.59 17.78
CA ALA A 95 -3.15 -4.26 16.63
C ALA A 95 -2.81 -5.50 15.77
N TRP A 96 -2.59 -6.68 16.38
CA TRP A 96 -2.44 -7.92 15.62
C TRP A 96 -3.73 -8.35 14.93
N ALA A 97 -4.89 -8.19 15.59
CA ALA A 97 -6.19 -8.46 14.97
C ALA A 97 -6.41 -7.57 13.74
N LEU A 98 -6.06 -6.28 13.81
CA LEU A 98 -6.07 -5.39 12.65
C LEU A 98 -5.08 -5.83 11.57
N THR A 99 -3.87 -6.25 11.95
CA THR A 99 -2.85 -6.71 11.00
C THR A 99 -3.34 -7.91 10.21
N VAL A 100 -3.87 -8.93 10.91
CA VAL A 100 -4.36 -10.18 10.32
C VAL A 100 -5.65 -9.94 9.54
N GLY A 101 -6.58 -9.15 10.09
CA GLY A 101 -7.84 -8.81 9.41
C GLY A 101 -7.62 -8.03 8.12
N GLN A 102 -6.76 -6.99 8.16
CA GLN A 102 -6.40 -6.25 6.95
C GLN A 102 -5.65 -7.14 5.95
N ALA A 103 -4.79 -8.06 6.40
CA ALA A 103 -4.11 -9.00 5.52
C ALA A 103 -5.10 -9.98 4.86
N TYR A 104 -6.07 -10.49 5.61
CA TYR A 104 -7.13 -11.32 5.07
C TYR A 104 -7.95 -10.57 4.00
N LEU A 105 -8.46 -9.37 4.32
CA LEU A 105 -9.20 -8.54 3.37
C LEU A 105 -8.37 -8.19 2.12
N PHE A 106 -7.09 -7.88 2.32
CA PHE A 106 -6.15 -7.63 1.24
C PHE A 106 -6.00 -8.83 0.32
N LEU A 107 -5.93 -10.05 0.85
CA LEU A 107 -5.71 -11.28 0.09
C LEU A 107 -6.96 -11.79 -0.66
N LEU A 108 -8.16 -11.37 -0.27
CA LEU A 108 -9.42 -11.77 -0.92
C LEU A 108 -9.51 -11.31 -2.39
N ALA A 109 -8.98 -10.13 -2.72
CA ALA A 109 -9.20 -9.51 -4.02
C ALA A 109 -7.96 -8.78 -4.56
N ALA A 110 -7.16 -9.45 -5.38
CA ALA A 110 -6.00 -8.89 -6.09
C ALA A 110 -6.36 -7.79 -7.10
N THR A 111 -7.60 -7.75 -7.58
CA THR A 111 -8.12 -6.62 -8.38
C THR A 111 -8.12 -5.32 -7.58
N ARG A 112 -8.30 -5.40 -6.26
CA ARG A 112 -8.35 -4.26 -5.32
C ARG A 112 -6.98 -3.90 -4.74
N TYR A 113 -5.88 -4.47 -5.26
CA TYR A 113 -4.52 -4.17 -4.80
C TYR A 113 -4.21 -2.67 -4.82
N LEU A 114 -3.79 -2.17 -3.64
CA LEU A 114 -3.26 -0.82 -3.45
C LEU A 114 -2.05 -0.90 -2.52
N ASN A 115 -0.98 -0.16 -2.84
CA ASN A 115 0.23 -0.11 -2.01
C ASN A 115 -0.05 0.35 -0.56
N HIS A 116 -1.04 1.21 -0.35
CA HIS A 116 -1.36 1.69 0.99
C HIS A 116 -2.10 0.65 1.84
N ALA A 117 -2.86 -0.28 1.25
CA ALA A 117 -3.44 -1.40 1.99
C ALA A 117 -2.32 -2.28 2.57
N TYR A 118 -1.28 -2.55 1.78
CA TYR A 118 -0.07 -3.21 2.26
C TYR A 118 0.64 -2.41 3.37
N LEU A 119 0.77 -1.09 3.21
CA LEU A 119 1.35 -0.23 4.24
C LEU A 119 0.58 -0.30 5.56
N LEU A 120 -0.75 -0.35 5.54
CA LEU A 120 -1.56 -0.47 6.76
C LEU A 120 -1.31 -1.78 7.50
N ILE A 121 -1.16 -2.90 6.78
CA ILE A 121 -0.77 -4.20 7.38
C ILE A 121 0.60 -4.06 8.06
N VAL A 122 1.57 -3.47 7.37
CA VAL A 122 2.91 -3.24 7.91
C VAL A 122 2.88 -2.35 9.15
N LEU A 123 2.22 -1.20 9.11
CA LEU A 123 2.18 -0.24 10.21
C LEU A 123 1.46 -0.80 11.43
N THR A 124 0.35 -1.53 11.24
CA THR A 124 -0.37 -2.17 12.35
C THR A 124 0.44 -3.29 12.98
N GLY A 125 1.16 -4.10 12.19
CA GLY A 125 2.07 -5.14 12.68
C GLY A 125 3.25 -4.57 13.47
N LEU A 126 3.88 -3.51 12.94
CA LEU A 126 4.94 -2.79 13.66
C LEU A 126 4.41 -2.15 14.96
N LEU A 127 3.20 -1.60 14.93
CA LEU A 127 2.55 -1.03 16.11
C LEU A 127 2.20 -2.10 17.16
N ALA A 128 1.81 -3.31 16.75
CA ALA A 128 1.57 -4.46 17.62
C ALA A 128 2.84 -4.94 18.35
N CYS A 129 3.99 -4.79 17.68
CA CYS A 129 5.32 -5.06 18.24
C CYS A 129 5.89 -3.90 19.07
N SER A 130 5.24 -2.74 19.09
CA SER A 130 5.73 -1.54 19.76
C SER A 130 5.29 -1.45 21.25
N PRO A 131 5.99 -0.66 22.08
CA PRO A 131 5.61 -0.38 23.46
C PRO A 131 4.54 0.72 23.60
N ALA A 132 3.80 1.08 22.53
CA ALA A 132 2.83 2.19 22.53
C ALA A 132 1.73 2.08 23.60
N HIS A 133 1.47 0.87 24.09
CA HIS A 133 0.49 0.57 25.14
C HIS A 133 0.96 0.90 26.56
N ARG A 134 2.22 1.30 26.76
CA ARG A 134 2.76 1.63 28.09
C ARG A 134 2.40 3.03 28.56
N GLY A 135 1.76 3.83 27.70
CA GLY A 135 1.40 5.22 27.99
C GLY A 135 0.01 5.58 27.47
N LEU A 136 -0.72 6.39 28.25
CA LEU A 136 -2.09 6.86 27.98
C LEU A 136 -3.01 5.77 27.42
N SER A 137 -3.02 4.62 28.08
CA SER A 137 -3.72 3.43 27.62
C SER A 137 -4.54 2.81 28.76
N LEU A 138 -5.62 2.13 28.40
CA LEU A 138 -6.38 1.32 29.36
C LEU A 138 -5.53 0.15 29.91
N ASP A 139 -4.59 -0.38 29.13
CA ASP A 139 -3.64 -1.40 29.59
C ASP A 139 -2.79 -0.90 30.77
N ALA A 140 -2.14 0.26 30.64
CA ALA A 140 -1.31 0.84 31.70
C ALA A 140 -2.14 1.35 32.89
N ARG A 141 -3.42 1.69 32.67
CA ARG A 141 -4.35 2.03 33.76
C ARG A 141 -4.76 0.80 34.57
N ARG A 142 -5.02 -0.34 33.92
CA ARG A 142 -5.39 -1.60 34.57
C ARG A 142 -4.19 -2.30 35.20
N ARG A 143 -3.00 -2.09 34.64
CA ARG A 143 -1.73 -2.68 35.04
C ARG A 143 -0.67 -1.58 35.25
N PRO A 144 -0.66 -0.92 36.41
CA PRO A 144 0.24 0.20 36.70
C PRO A 144 1.72 -0.11 36.48
N GLU A 145 2.14 -1.37 36.64
CA GLU A 145 3.50 -1.86 36.40
C GLU A 145 3.97 -1.69 34.95
N LEU A 146 3.04 -1.61 33.98
CA LEU A 146 3.34 -1.36 32.57
C LEU A 146 3.60 0.12 32.28
N ARG A 147 3.13 1.04 33.14
CA ARG A 147 3.15 2.48 32.88
C ARG A 147 4.59 2.98 32.75
N ARG A 148 4.90 3.61 31.62
CA ARG A 148 6.20 4.24 31.35
C ARG A 148 5.99 5.55 30.59
N GLY A 149 6.76 6.58 30.93
CA GLY A 149 6.83 7.83 30.15
C GLY A 149 7.79 7.77 28.96
N TRP A 150 8.51 6.65 28.79
CA TRP A 150 9.56 6.47 27.79
C TRP A 150 9.52 5.09 27.13
N ALA A 151 10.14 4.99 25.95
CA ALA A 151 10.42 3.73 25.26
C ALA A 151 11.81 3.77 24.61
N PRO A 152 12.43 2.62 24.32
CA PRO A 152 13.64 2.58 23.51
C PRO A 152 13.42 3.30 22.17
N ALA A 153 14.34 4.21 21.82
CA ALA A 153 14.25 5.02 20.60
C ALA A 153 14.10 4.17 19.33
N GLY A 154 14.64 2.94 19.34
CA GLY A 154 14.56 1.96 18.27
C GLY A 154 13.13 1.68 17.82
N ALA A 155 12.15 1.67 18.71
CA ALA A 155 10.75 1.44 18.34
C ALA A 155 10.21 2.54 17.40
N GLN A 156 10.55 3.80 17.67
CA GLN A 156 10.17 4.91 16.80
C GLN A 156 11.01 4.93 15.52
N TRP A 157 12.30 4.60 15.63
CA TRP A 157 13.20 4.53 14.47
C TRP A 157 12.81 3.44 13.48
N LEU A 158 12.28 2.30 13.94
CA LEU A 158 11.77 1.25 13.06
C LEU A 158 10.61 1.75 12.20
N LEU A 159 9.64 2.47 12.80
CA LEU A 159 8.54 3.08 12.06
C LEU A 159 9.02 4.17 11.10
N ARG A 160 9.96 5.03 11.53
CA ARG A 160 10.57 6.06 10.67
C ARG A 160 11.30 5.45 9.48
N ALA A 161 12.07 4.39 9.72
CA ALA A 161 12.80 3.67 8.68
C ALA A 161 11.84 3.04 7.67
N GLN A 162 10.77 2.39 8.14
CA GLN A 162 9.74 1.84 7.27
C GLN A 162 9.11 2.90 6.37
N LEU A 163 8.71 4.05 6.93
CA LEU A 163 8.14 5.16 6.15
C LEU A 163 9.18 5.76 5.18
N GLY A 164 10.43 5.85 5.62
CA GLY A 164 11.54 6.28 4.77
C GLY A 164 11.73 5.38 3.56
N ILE A 165 11.65 4.05 3.74
CA ILE A 165 11.70 3.08 2.65
C ILE A 165 10.56 3.35 1.64
N VAL A 166 9.33 3.51 2.13
CA VAL A 166 8.16 3.77 1.26
C VAL A 166 8.39 5.03 0.41
N TYR A 167 8.83 6.14 1.03
CA TYR A 167 9.11 7.38 0.31
C TYR A 167 10.23 7.23 -0.70
N VAL A 168 11.38 6.68 -0.28
CA VAL A 168 12.54 6.52 -1.16
C VAL A 168 12.18 5.65 -2.37
N PHE A 169 11.52 4.50 -2.18
CA PHE A 169 11.10 3.67 -3.29
C PHE A 169 10.01 4.33 -4.15
N GLY A 170 9.11 5.09 -3.55
CA GLY A 170 8.14 5.91 -4.29
C GLY A 170 8.81 6.93 -5.21
N GLY A 171 9.93 7.51 -4.80
CA GLY A 171 10.75 8.44 -5.58
C GLY A 171 11.62 7.73 -6.61
N LEU A 172 12.29 6.63 -6.24
CA LEU A 172 13.10 5.83 -7.17
C LEU A 172 12.25 5.30 -8.32
N ALA A 173 11.02 4.85 -8.04
CA ALA A 173 10.11 4.37 -9.08
C ALA A 173 9.62 5.48 -10.03
N LYS A 174 9.79 6.76 -9.67
CA LYS A 174 9.53 7.94 -10.51
C LYS A 174 10.74 8.35 -11.35
N ILE A 175 11.91 7.75 -11.12
CA ILE A 175 13.06 7.84 -12.03
C ILE A 175 12.79 6.86 -13.17
N ASP A 176 11.84 7.25 -13.99
CA ASP A 176 11.25 6.44 -15.05
C ASP A 176 10.97 7.37 -16.24
N ALA A 177 11.17 6.86 -17.46
CA ALA A 177 11.07 7.67 -18.67
C ALA A 177 9.68 8.31 -18.82
N ASP A 178 8.61 7.55 -18.56
CA ASP A 178 7.24 8.03 -18.71
C ASP A 178 6.87 9.03 -17.63
N TRP A 179 7.30 8.79 -16.39
CA TRP A 179 7.07 9.75 -15.31
C TRP A 179 7.76 11.09 -15.62
N LEU A 180 9.03 11.05 -16.01
CA LEU A 180 9.82 12.26 -16.32
C LEU A 180 9.29 13.00 -17.55
N ALA A 181 8.75 12.28 -18.53
CA ALA A 181 8.06 12.86 -19.67
C ALA A 181 6.67 13.42 -19.32
N GLY A 182 6.12 13.08 -18.15
CA GLY A 182 4.81 13.52 -17.67
C GLY A 182 3.63 12.77 -18.26
N GLU A 183 3.86 11.61 -18.86
CA GLU A 183 2.86 10.87 -19.62
C GLU A 183 1.63 10.43 -18.82
N PRO A 184 1.79 9.73 -17.68
CA PRO A 184 0.63 9.38 -16.87
C PRO A 184 -0.01 10.62 -16.23
N VAL A 185 0.80 11.65 -15.91
CA VAL A 185 0.35 12.87 -15.24
C VAL A 185 -0.59 13.69 -16.12
N ARG A 186 -0.28 13.86 -17.40
CA ARG A 186 -1.19 14.55 -18.36
C ARG A 186 -2.59 13.95 -18.34
N GLY A 187 -2.68 12.62 -18.43
CA GLY A 187 -3.96 11.92 -18.42
C GLY A 187 -4.75 12.17 -17.14
N TRP A 188 -4.09 12.09 -15.99
CA TRP A 188 -4.75 12.31 -14.69
C TRP A 188 -5.19 13.75 -14.48
N LEU A 189 -4.36 14.73 -14.86
CA LEU A 189 -4.71 16.14 -14.70
C LEU A 189 -5.82 16.55 -15.68
N ALA A 190 -5.80 16.06 -16.92
CA ALA A 190 -6.89 16.27 -17.87
C ALA A 190 -8.22 15.70 -17.34
N ALA A 191 -8.20 14.47 -16.82
CA ALA A 191 -9.38 13.87 -16.19
C ALA A 191 -9.90 14.71 -15.01
N ARG A 192 -8.99 15.27 -14.19
CA ARG A 192 -9.38 16.12 -13.06
C ARG A 192 -9.91 17.48 -13.51
N ALA A 193 -9.32 18.05 -14.57
CA ALA A 193 -9.69 19.34 -15.14
C ALA A 193 -11.17 19.40 -15.55
N HIS A 194 -11.71 18.31 -16.10
CA HIS A 194 -13.13 18.21 -16.48
C HIS A 194 -14.12 18.36 -15.30
N THR A 195 -13.66 18.11 -14.08
CA THR A 195 -14.49 18.21 -12.86
C THR A 195 -14.18 19.46 -12.03
N ALA A 196 -13.21 20.27 -12.45
CA ALA A 196 -12.77 21.46 -11.74
C ALA A 196 -13.44 22.73 -12.30
N PRO A 197 -13.50 23.82 -11.53
CA PRO A 197 -13.88 25.13 -12.06
C PRO A 197 -13.01 25.52 -13.27
N PRO A 198 -13.55 26.23 -14.28
CA PRO A 198 -12.89 26.45 -15.58
C PRO A 198 -11.44 26.96 -15.47
N TRP A 199 -11.19 27.99 -14.67
CA TRP A 199 -9.84 28.56 -14.50
C TRP A 199 -8.84 27.58 -13.85
N ILE A 200 -9.31 26.68 -12.98
CA ILE A 200 -8.48 25.60 -12.42
C ILE A 200 -8.27 24.51 -13.46
N GLY A 201 -9.31 24.16 -14.22
CA GLY A 201 -9.23 23.17 -15.29
C GLY A 201 -8.22 23.56 -16.37
N GLU A 202 -8.21 24.82 -16.79
CA GLU A 202 -7.22 25.38 -17.72
C GLU A 202 -5.79 25.24 -17.18
N TRP A 203 -5.57 25.61 -15.92
CA TRP A 203 -4.24 25.45 -15.29
C TRP A 203 -3.83 23.98 -15.18
N LEU A 204 -4.72 23.08 -14.74
CA LEU A 204 -4.43 21.64 -14.64
C LEU A 204 -4.08 21.02 -16.00
N SER A 205 -4.64 21.56 -17.08
CA SER A 205 -4.37 21.10 -18.45
C SER A 205 -3.06 21.64 -19.03
N SER A 206 -2.36 22.53 -18.30
CA SER A 206 -1.10 23.14 -18.75
C SER A 206 0.12 22.27 -18.47
N GLU A 207 1.16 22.39 -19.31
CA GLU A 207 2.46 21.75 -19.09
C GLU A 207 3.16 22.22 -17.81
N ALA A 208 2.84 23.42 -17.32
CA ALA A 208 3.36 23.92 -16.05
C ALA A 208 2.81 23.10 -14.86
N ALA A 209 1.52 22.78 -14.86
CA ALA A 209 0.92 21.93 -13.83
C ALA A 209 1.45 20.49 -13.91
N VAL A 210 1.63 19.95 -15.12
CA VAL A 210 2.26 18.65 -15.35
C VAL A 210 3.68 18.64 -14.78
N GLY A 211 4.50 19.63 -15.15
CA GLY A 211 5.87 19.76 -14.65
C GLY A 211 5.95 19.87 -13.13
N LEU A 212 5.04 20.63 -12.51
CA LEU A 212 4.95 20.75 -11.05
C LEU A 212 4.66 19.41 -10.38
N VAL A 213 3.71 18.62 -10.91
CA VAL A 213 3.37 17.30 -10.34
C VAL A 213 4.49 16.29 -10.55
N VAL A 214 5.12 16.29 -11.73
CA VAL A 214 6.24 15.38 -12.06
C VAL A 214 7.44 15.65 -11.16
N GLN A 215 7.93 16.89 -11.15
CA GLN A 215 9.12 17.29 -10.38
C GLN A 215 8.82 17.30 -8.89
N GLY A 216 7.67 17.85 -8.50
CA GLY A 216 7.23 17.89 -7.11
C GLY A 216 7.09 16.49 -6.54
N GLY A 217 6.42 15.57 -7.24
CA GLY A 217 6.28 14.18 -6.79
C GLY A 217 7.60 13.42 -6.67
N LEU A 218 8.52 13.59 -7.64
CA LEU A 218 9.84 12.96 -7.61
C LEU A 218 10.69 13.46 -6.44
N TRP A 219 10.90 14.77 -6.37
CA TRP A 219 11.80 15.36 -5.39
C TRP A 219 11.24 15.31 -3.97
N PHE A 220 9.93 15.45 -3.82
CA PHE A 220 9.29 15.26 -2.52
C PHE A 220 9.58 13.86 -1.98
N ASP A 221 9.30 12.81 -2.76
CA ASP A 221 9.48 11.43 -2.30
C ASP A 221 10.94 11.10 -1.97
N LEU A 222 11.91 11.60 -2.75
CA LEU A 222 13.33 11.38 -2.49
C LEU A 222 13.86 12.16 -1.27
N LEU A 223 13.39 13.40 -1.07
CA LEU A 223 14.00 14.34 -0.11
C LEU A 223 13.22 14.51 1.19
N VAL A 224 11.93 14.18 1.24
CA VAL A 224 11.11 14.44 2.43
C VAL A 224 11.64 13.70 3.66
N THR A 225 12.09 12.47 3.51
CA THR A 225 12.62 11.67 4.63
C THR A 225 13.87 12.29 5.25
N PRO A 226 14.98 12.55 4.51
CA PRO A 226 16.14 13.23 5.10
C PRO A 226 15.79 14.64 5.61
N ALA A 227 14.91 15.37 4.93
CA ALA A 227 14.51 16.71 5.35
C ALA A 227 13.69 16.71 6.66
N LEU A 228 12.86 15.70 6.91
CA LEU A 228 12.14 15.50 8.16
C LEU A 228 13.07 15.08 9.32
N LEU A 229 14.08 14.27 9.02
CA LEU A 229 15.08 13.82 10.00
C LEU A 229 16.01 14.97 10.43
N TRP A 230 16.39 15.85 9.51
CA TRP A 230 17.27 16.98 9.81
C TRP A 230 16.50 18.12 10.49
N ARG A 231 16.91 18.43 11.73
CA ARG A 231 16.24 19.42 12.59
C ARG A 231 16.06 20.80 11.93
N ARG A 232 17.02 21.24 11.09
CA ARG A 232 16.98 22.57 10.46
C ARG A 232 15.93 22.68 9.36
N THR A 233 15.65 21.59 8.65
CA THR A 233 14.69 21.55 7.54
C THR A 233 13.32 21.02 7.94
N ARG A 234 13.19 20.43 9.14
CA ARG A 234 11.99 19.70 9.57
C ARG A 234 10.70 20.48 9.43
N VAL A 235 10.65 21.75 9.85
CA VAL A 235 9.41 22.55 9.78
C VAL A 235 8.98 22.73 8.33
N VAL A 236 9.91 23.08 7.43
CA VAL A 236 9.66 23.20 6.00
C VAL A 236 9.19 21.86 5.43
N ALA A 237 9.83 20.75 5.82
CA ALA A 237 9.44 19.41 5.37
C ALA A 237 8.05 19.00 5.86
N VAL A 238 7.65 19.37 7.09
CA VAL A 238 6.29 19.14 7.60
C VAL A 238 5.26 19.92 6.78
N LEU A 239 5.51 21.21 6.52
CA LEU A 239 4.62 22.04 5.69
C LEU A 239 4.51 21.49 4.27
N ALA A 240 5.63 21.08 3.67
CA ALA A 240 5.66 20.42 2.37
C ALA A 240 4.86 19.11 2.38
N SER A 241 4.99 18.28 3.43
CA SER A 241 4.20 17.04 3.58
C SER A 241 2.70 17.32 3.67
N VAL A 242 2.32 18.37 4.40
CA VAL A 242 0.92 18.80 4.49
C VAL A 242 0.39 19.18 3.11
N ALA A 243 1.09 20.08 2.42
CA ALA A 243 0.70 20.52 1.08
C ALA A 243 0.61 19.34 0.08
N PHE A 244 1.63 18.48 0.05
CA PHE A 244 1.71 17.33 -0.85
C PHE A 244 0.58 16.32 -0.65
N HIS A 245 0.30 15.94 0.60
CA HIS A 245 -0.74 14.96 0.88
C HIS A 245 -2.14 15.54 0.65
N LEU A 246 -2.38 16.80 0.99
CA LEU A 246 -3.66 17.45 0.69
C LEU A 246 -3.86 17.62 -0.82
N SER A 247 -2.82 17.98 -1.58
CA SER A 247 -2.92 18.03 -3.04
C SER A 247 -3.21 16.65 -3.63
N ASN A 248 -2.58 15.58 -3.11
CA ASN A 248 -2.85 14.22 -3.57
C ASN A 248 -4.26 13.73 -3.23
N ALA A 249 -4.77 14.08 -2.05
CA ALA A 249 -6.15 13.79 -1.64
C ALA A 249 -7.15 14.43 -2.60
N TRP A 250 -6.89 15.67 -3.02
CA TRP A 250 -7.75 16.41 -3.95
C TRP A 250 -7.60 15.95 -5.40
N LEU A 251 -6.39 15.60 -5.85
CA LEU A 251 -6.11 15.26 -7.26
C LEU A 251 -6.39 13.79 -7.61
N PHE A 252 -6.11 12.84 -6.72
CA PHE A 252 -5.93 11.43 -7.14
C PHE A 252 -6.88 10.41 -6.49
N SER A 253 -7.85 10.83 -5.66
CA SER A 253 -8.86 9.93 -5.06
C SER A 253 -8.29 8.63 -4.46
N ILE A 254 -7.14 8.71 -3.79
CA ILE A 254 -6.35 7.55 -3.30
C ILE A 254 -6.76 7.07 -1.89
N GLY A 255 -8.02 7.24 -1.52
CA GLY A 255 -8.59 6.73 -0.28
C GLY A 255 -7.95 7.31 1.00
N ILE A 256 -7.75 6.47 2.00
CA ILE A 256 -7.22 6.84 3.32
C ILE A 256 -5.75 7.30 3.31
N PHE A 257 -5.00 6.98 2.26
CA PHE A 257 -3.54 7.13 2.23
C PHE A 257 -3.02 8.52 2.64
N PRO A 258 -3.51 9.65 2.09
CA PRO A 258 -3.00 10.96 2.45
C PRO A 258 -3.12 11.25 3.95
N TRP A 259 -4.24 10.86 4.56
CA TRP A 259 -4.51 11.05 5.98
C TRP A 259 -3.60 10.21 6.87
N VAL A 260 -3.34 8.96 6.47
CA VAL A 260 -2.37 8.09 7.16
C VAL A 260 -0.97 8.65 7.06
N MET A 261 -0.57 9.18 5.91
CA MET A 261 0.78 9.76 5.75
C MET A 261 0.95 11.08 6.51
N LEU A 262 -0.11 11.89 6.65
CA LEU A 262 -0.12 13.04 7.54
C LEU A 262 0.04 12.62 9.01
N ALA A 263 -0.71 11.61 9.46
CA ALA A 263 -0.54 11.05 10.80
C ALA A 263 0.87 10.47 11.01
N ALA A 264 1.41 9.76 10.01
CA ALA A 264 2.73 9.16 10.04
C ALA A 264 3.85 10.21 10.05
N THR A 265 3.65 11.38 9.43
CA THR A 265 4.61 12.50 9.48
C THR A 265 4.89 12.94 10.93
N THR A 266 3.92 12.80 11.84
CA THR A 266 4.10 13.12 13.27
C THR A 266 5.19 12.26 13.96
N LEU A 267 5.51 11.08 13.43
CA LEU A 267 6.59 10.24 13.95
C LEU A 267 7.97 10.89 13.78
N PHE A 268 8.13 11.80 12.81
CA PHE A 268 9.40 12.51 12.55
C PHE A 268 9.56 13.78 13.40
N LEU A 269 8.51 14.21 14.10
CA LEU A 269 8.59 15.28 15.08
C LEU A 269 9.39 14.84 16.31
N GLU A 270 9.72 15.79 17.18
CA GLU A 270 10.37 15.44 18.45
C GLU A 270 9.48 14.51 19.26
N PRO A 271 9.99 13.45 19.89
CA PRO A 271 9.14 12.47 20.59
C PRO A 271 8.21 13.08 21.65
N SER A 272 8.58 14.24 22.20
CA SER A 272 7.81 14.99 23.19
C SER A 272 6.84 16.02 22.57
N TRP A 273 6.67 16.07 21.24
CA TRP A 273 5.83 17.08 20.56
C TRP A 273 4.41 17.17 21.13
N PRO A 274 3.71 16.07 21.50
CA PRO A 274 2.36 16.19 22.04
C PRO A 274 2.32 16.95 23.37
N ARG A 275 3.40 16.88 24.17
CA ARG A 275 3.54 17.59 25.44
C ARG A 275 3.68 19.10 25.27
N ARG A 276 4.10 19.55 24.09
CA ARG A 276 4.29 20.98 23.79
C ARG A 276 3.02 21.69 23.32
N LEU A 277 1.92 20.95 23.16
CA LEU A 277 0.63 21.53 22.79
C LEU A 277 -0.02 22.21 24.02
N PRO A 278 -0.42 23.49 23.94
CA PRO A 278 -0.80 24.28 25.12
C PRO A 278 -2.00 23.73 25.91
N TRP A 279 -2.94 23.03 25.27
CA TRP A 279 -4.14 22.50 25.95
C TRP A 279 -4.07 21.00 26.27
N ILE A 280 -3.12 20.29 25.69
CA ILE A 280 -3.01 18.83 25.79
C ILE A 280 -1.78 18.45 26.63
N GLY A 281 -0.75 19.30 26.64
CA GLY A 281 0.54 19.02 27.26
C GLY A 281 0.45 18.74 28.76
N SER A 282 -0.21 19.63 29.51
CA SER A 282 -0.42 19.46 30.95
C SER A 282 -1.21 18.18 31.29
N TRP A 283 -2.20 17.82 30.47
CA TRP A 283 -2.95 16.57 30.60
C TRP A 283 -2.07 15.34 30.33
N ILE A 284 -1.22 15.39 29.29
CA ILE A 284 -0.26 14.32 28.99
C ILE A 284 0.76 14.19 30.12
N ASP A 285 1.30 15.29 30.63
CA ASP A 285 2.30 15.28 31.70
C ASP A 285 1.73 14.68 32.98
N ALA A 286 0.51 15.07 33.37
CA ALA A 286 -0.18 14.49 34.52
C ALA A 286 -0.40 12.97 34.39
N ARG A 287 -0.60 12.46 33.17
CA ARG A 287 -0.98 11.06 32.91
C ARG A 287 0.17 10.15 32.47
N LEU A 288 1.23 10.66 31.85
CA LEU A 288 2.44 9.91 31.51
C LEU A 288 3.56 10.06 32.55
N GLY A 289 3.46 11.07 33.42
CA GLY A 289 4.57 11.51 34.25
C GLY A 289 5.56 12.37 33.47
N PRO A 290 6.44 13.11 34.17
CA PRO A 290 7.44 13.96 33.55
C PRO A 290 8.42 13.13 32.71
N TRP A 291 8.93 13.71 31.64
CA TRP A 291 10.02 13.13 30.85
C TRP A 291 11.31 13.15 31.71
N PRO A 292 11.85 12.00 32.13
CA PRO A 292 13.09 11.99 32.91
C PRO A 292 14.26 12.41 32.02
N SER A 293 15.23 13.12 32.61
CA SER A 293 16.55 13.28 31.99
C SER A 293 17.10 11.88 31.66
N PRO A 294 17.66 11.66 30.46
CA PRO A 294 18.13 10.33 30.07
C PRO A 294 19.24 9.88 31.03
N ALA A 295 18.97 8.87 31.86
CA ALA A 295 20.03 8.12 32.50
C ALA A 295 20.80 7.37 31.39
N PRO A 296 22.15 7.36 31.43
CA PRO A 296 22.93 6.62 30.46
C PRO A 296 22.52 5.14 30.49
N VAL A 297 22.25 4.57 29.31
CA VAL A 297 22.02 3.13 29.16
C VAL A 297 23.33 2.43 29.49
N GLU A 298 23.37 1.67 30.59
CA GLU A 298 24.49 0.78 30.88
C GLU A 298 24.56 -0.36 29.83
N PRO A 299 25.70 -0.56 29.15
CA PRO A 299 25.91 -1.73 28.31
C PRO A 299 26.27 -2.96 29.17
N PRO A 300 25.95 -4.19 28.72
CA PRO A 300 25.41 -4.56 27.40
C PRO A 300 23.86 -4.71 27.35
N PRO A 301 23.26 -4.68 26.14
CA PRO A 301 21.83 -4.92 26.00
C PRO A 301 21.44 -6.30 26.52
N PRO A 302 20.25 -6.43 27.15
CA PRO A 302 19.73 -7.74 27.50
C PRO A 302 19.52 -8.59 26.23
N PRO A 303 19.62 -9.94 26.31
CA PRO A 303 19.48 -10.83 25.15
C PRO A 303 18.22 -10.57 24.31
N ARG A 304 17.10 -10.26 24.97
CA ARG A 304 15.83 -9.91 24.31
C ARG A 304 15.92 -8.69 23.40
N ALA A 305 16.73 -7.69 23.77
CA ALA A 305 16.94 -6.51 22.94
C ALA A 305 17.75 -6.85 21.67
N ARG A 306 18.70 -7.79 21.76
CA ARG A 306 19.48 -8.25 20.59
C ARG A 306 18.60 -9.02 19.60
N VAL A 307 17.74 -9.90 20.11
CA VAL A 307 16.75 -10.62 19.27
C VAL A 307 15.83 -9.64 18.56
N TRP A 308 15.26 -8.67 19.30
CA TRP A 308 14.40 -7.64 18.70
C TRP A 308 15.11 -6.85 17.60
N LEU A 309 16.37 -6.44 17.82
CA LEU A 309 17.16 -5.74 16.81
C LEU A 309 17.48 -6.61 15.59
N GLY A 310 17.75 -7.90 15.78
CA GLY A 310 17.94 -8.84 14.69
C GLY A 310 16.70 -8.97 13.82
N LEU A 311 15.53 -9.14 14.45
CA LEU A 311 14.24 -9.19 13.75
C LEU A 311 13.91 -7.87 13.04
N ALA A 312 14.15 -6.73 13.68
CA ALA A 312 13.96 -5.41 13.07
C ALA A 312 14.90 -5.20 11.87
N GLY A 313 16.15 -5.66 11.96
CA GLY A 313 17.11 -5.63 10.86
C GLY A 313 16.67 -6.51 9.69
N ALA A 314 16.30 -7.77 9.96
CA ALA A 314 15.79 -8.70 8.95
C ALA A 314 14.52 -8.16 8.27
N TRP A 315 13.61 -7.55 9.05
CA TRP A 315 12.42 -6.89 8.52
C TRP A 315 12.79 -5.77 7.54
N LEU A 316 13.67 -4.85 7.94
CA LEU A 316 14.09 -3.74 7.07
C LEU A 316 14.79 -4.23 5.79
N VAL A 317 15.61 -5.28 5.88
CA VAL A 317 16.22 -5.92 4.70
C VAL A 317 15.14 -6.46 3.77
N ALA A 318 14.17 -7.21 4.29
CA ALA A 318 13.05 -7.72 3.49
C ALA A 318 12.28 -6.59 2.81
N GLN A 319 12.06 -5.47 3.51
CA GLN A 319 11.34 -4.29 3.00
C GLN A 319 12.11 -3.51 1.92
N VAL A 320 13.42 -3.72 1.81
CA VAL A 320 14.27 -3.17 0.73
C VAL A 320 14.38 -4.16 -0.44
N VAL A 321 14.61 -5.44 -0.14
CA VAL A 321 14.81 -6.47 -1.17
C VAL A 321 13.52 -6.74 -1.94
N LEU A 322 12.39 -6.82 -1.25
CA LEU A 322 11.11 -7.20 -1.86
C LEU A 322 10.68 -6.23 -2.99
N PRO A 323 10.76 -4.89 -2.83
CA PRO A 323 10.54 -3.97 -3.94
C PRO A 323 11.51 -4.10 -5.11
N LEU A 324 12.78 -4.45 -4.87
CA LEU A 324 13.81 -4.55 -5.91
C LEU A 324 13.67 -5.80 -6.79
N ARG A 325 12.86 -6.78 -6.37
CA ARG A 325 12.73 -8.07 -7.09
C ARG A 325 12.26 -7.95 -8.53
N HIS A 326 11.56 -6.87 -8.89
CA HIS A 326 11.12 -6.64 -10.27
C HIS A 326 12.30 -6.57 -11.27
N HIS A 327 13.50 -6.23 -10.80
CA HIS A 327 14.72 -6.26 -11.63
C HIS A 327 15.20 -7.68 -11.99
N LEU A 328 14.62 -8.71 -11.40
CA LEU A 328 14.89 -10.11 -11.76
C LEU A 328 14.07 -10.57 -12.98
N TYR A 329 13.11 -9.76 -13.41
CA TYR A 329 12.23 -10.05 -14.55
C TYR A 329 12.64 -9.20 -15.76
N PRO A 330 12.57 -9.75 -16.97
CA PRO A 330 12.82 -8.99 -18.19
C PRO A 330 11.66 -8.03 -18.50
N GLY A 331 11.98 -6.94 -19.18
CA GLY A 331 10.98 -5.98 -19.64
C GLY A 331 10.58 -4.92 -18.61
N ASP A 332 9.65 -4.05 -19.02
CA ASP A 332 9.15 -2.97 -18.17
C ASP A 332 8.05 -3.49 -17.24
N VAL A 333 8.27 -3.39 -15.92
CA VAL A 333 7.28 -3.74 -14.89
C VAL A 333 5.98 -2.93 -14.99
N ALA A 334 6.00 -1.74 -15.60
CA ALA A 334 4.78 -1.01 -15.92
C ALA A 334 3.92 -1.77 -16.93
N TRP A 335 4.52 -2.58 -17.81
CA TRP A 335 3.84 -3.43 -18.79
C TRP A 335 3.61 -4.85 -18.28
N THR A 336 4.65 -5.53 -17.81
CA THR A 336 4.57 -6.96 -17.43
C THR A 336 3.87 -7.19 -16.10
N GLU A 337 3.85 -6.18 -15.21
CA GLU A 337 3.39 -6.29 -13.81
C GLU A 337 4.21 -7.25 -12.93
N GLU A 338 5.27 -7.85 -13.47
CA GLU A 338 6.08 -8.83 -12.75
C GLU A 338 6.86 -8.17 -11.62
N GLY A 339 6.69 -8.69 -10.40
CA GLY A 339 7.26 -8.05 -9.21
C GLY A 339 6.58 -6.75 -8.79
N HIS A 340 5.45 -6.34 -9.39
CA HIS A 340 4.77 -5.08 -9.06
C HIS A 340 4.15 -5.06 -7.66
N TYR A 341 3.56 -6.19 -7.23
CA TYR A 341 2.96 -6.30 -5.90
C TYR A 341 3.96 -5.98 -4.79
N LEU A 342 3.53 -5.41 -3.68
CA LEU A 342 4.39 -5.15 -2.49
C LEU A 342 5.68 -4.33 -2.78
N ALA A 343 5.76 -3.59 -3.91
CA ALA A 343 7.00 -2.98 -4.38
C ALA A 343 7.10 -1.46 -4.19
N TRP A 344 6.22 -0.85 -3.39
CA TRP A 344 6.16 0.60 -3.16
C TRP A 344 6.14 1.44 -4.47
N ARG A 345 5.72 0.83 -5.58
CA ARG A 345 5.58 1.46 -6.90
C ARG A 345 4.21 2.11 -6.99
N MET A 346 4.11 3.33 -6.46
CA MET A 346 2.83 4.01 -6.26
C MET A 346 2.53 4.96 -7.43
N LYS A 347 1.42 4.69 -8.15
CA LYS A 347 0.79 5.61 -9.10
C LYS A 347 1.78 6.12 -10.16
N LEU A 348 2.22 5.21 -11.04
CA LEU A 348 3.23 5.47 -12.07
C LEU A 348 2.70 5.36 -13.50
N ARG A 349 1.53 4.73 -13.68
CA ARG A 349 1.00 4.42 -15.01
C ARG A 349 -0.51 4.39 -15.04
N THR A 350 -1.05 4.55 -16.23
CA THR A 350 -2.42 4.21 -16.59
C THR A 350 -2.37 3.16 -17.68
N LYS A 351 -3.13 2.08 -17.48
CA LYS A 351 -3.42 1.09 -18.51
C LYS A 351 -4.90 1.10 -18.82
N ASP A 352 -5.23 1.02 -20.10
CA ASP A 352 -6.59 0.94 -20.60
C ASP A 352 -6.64 -0.03 -21.78
N GLY A 353 -7.71 -0.81 -21.91
CA GLY A 353 -7.76 -1.83 -22.95
C GLY A 353 -9.08 -2.57 -23.02
N ALA A 354 -9.08 -3.64 -23.80
CA ALA A 354 -10.18 -4.58 -23.89
C ALA A 354 -9.65 -6.02 -23.92
N ALA A 355 -10.46 -6.96 -23.45
CA ALA A 355 -10.16 -8.38 -23.46
C ALA A 355 -11.33 -9.18 -24.05
N ARG A 356 -11.01 -10.21 -24.82
CA ARG A 356 -11.93 -11.29 -25.22
C ARG A 356 -11.25 -12.62 -25.02
N PHE A 357 -11.99 -13.63 -24.61
CA PHE A 357 -11.46 -14.99 -24.43
C PHE A 357 -12.10 -15.91 -25.46
N VAL A 358 -11.28 -16.74 -26.09
CA VAL A 358 -11.72 -17.78 -27.02
C VAL A 358 -11.54 -19.11 -26.31
N VAL A 359 -12.65 -19.80 -26.07
CA VAL A 359 -12.70 -21.11 -25.42
C VAL A 359 -12.99 -22.14 -26.50
N ARG A 360 -12.16 -23.19 -26.63
CA ARG A 360 -12.34 -24.24 -27.63
C ARG A 360 -12.29 -25.61 -26.97
N ALA A 361 -13.28 -26.46 -27.23
CA ALA A 361 -13.27 -27.86 -26.80
C ALA A 361 -12.66 -28.72 -27.92
N PRO A 362 -11.46 -29.32 -27.74
CA PRO A 362 -10.85 -30.15 -28.79
C PRO A 362 -11.65 -31.41 -29.11
N SER A 363 -12.40 -31.94 -28.15
CA SER A 363 -13.20 -33.16 -28.30
C SER A 363 -14.41 -33.00 -29.22
N THR A 364 -15.07 -31.84 -29.18
CA THR A 364 -16.27 -31.54 -29.97
C THR A 364 -16.01 -30.56 -31.11
N ASN A 365 -14.83 -29.92 -31.12
CA ASN A 365 -14.47 -28.80 -32.00
C ASN A 365 -15.38 -27.57 -31.86
N GLU A 366 -16.18 -27.50 -30.80
CA GLU A 366 -17.00 -26.33 -30.47
C GLU A 366 -16.10 -25.18 -29.97
N THR A 367 -16.48 -23.95 -30.33
CA THR A 367 -15.75 -22.74 -29.97
C THR A 367 -16.73 -21.68 -29.45
N TRP A 368 -16.35 -21.02 -28.36
CA TRP A 368 -17.09 -19.94 -27.73
C TRP A 368 -16.21 -18.70 -27.62
N VAL A 369 -16.82 -17.52 -27.74
CA VAL A 369 -16.18 -16.24 -27.44
C VAL A 369 -16.85 -15.69 -26.19
N VAL A 370 -16.04 -15.38 -25.18
CA VAL A 370 -16.48 -14.86 -23.89
C VAL A 370 -16.04 -13.41 -23.78
N ASP A 371 -17.01 -12.52 -23.51
CA ASP A 371 -16.72 -11.18 -23.02
C ASP A 371 -16.67 -11.22 -21.49
N PRO A 372 -15.54 -10.84 -20.86
CA PRO A 372 -15.45 -10.81 -19.40
C PRO A 372 -16.52 -9.93 -18.74
N ALA A 373 -17.07 -8.94 -19.45
CA ALA A 373 -18.13 -8.08 -18.92
C ALA A 373 -19.47 -8.79 -18.71
N ASP A 374 -19.65 -9.98 -19.29
CA ASP A 374 -20.86 -10.80 -19.09
C ASP A 374 -20.90 -11.44 -17.70
N GLU A 375 -19.77 -11.53 -17.00
CA GLU A 375 -19.62 -12.24 -15.71
C GLU A 375 -18.95 -11.39 -14.62
N LEU A 376 -17.95 -10.59 -14.99
CA LEU A 376 -17.17 -9.80 -14.05
C LEU A 376 -17.75 -8.40 -13.89
N THR A 377 -17.59 -7.82 -12.71
CA THR A 377 -17.92 -6.39 -12.51
C THR A 377 -17.05 -5.50 -13.40
N GLY A 378 -17.55 -4.34 -13.80
CA GLY A 378 -16.79 -3.40 -14.65
C GLY A 378 -15.43 -3.01 -14.06
N TYR A 379 -15.32 -2.90 -12.72
CA TYR A 379 -14.04 -2.68 -12.05
C TYR A 379 -13.08 -3.86 -12.21
N GLN A 380 -13.57 -5.10 -12.07
CA GLN A 380 -12.74 -6.29 -12.24
C GLN A 380 -12.24 -6.41 -13.68
N VAL A 381 -13.10 -6.17 -14.68
CA VAL A 381 -12.69 -6.13 -16.09
C VAL A 381 -11.59 -5.09 -16.29
N HIS A 382 -11.82 -3.84 -15.86
CA HIS A 382 -10.85 -2.76 -15.98
C HIS A 382 -9.50 -3.09 -15.32
N LYS A 383 -9.50 -3.76 -14.16
CA LYS A 383 -8.26 -4.16 -13.47
C LYS A 383 -7.59 -5.37 -14.10
N MET A 384 -8.35 -6.36 -14.57
CA MET A 384 -7.85 -7.58 -15.17
C MET A 384 -7.15 -7.29 -16.50
N VAL A 385 -7.77 -6.49 -17.36
CA VAL A 385 -7.26 -6.18 -18.71
C VAL A 385 -5.82 -5.68 -18.69
N GLY A 386 -5.45 -4.87 -17.69
CA GLY A 386 -4.10 -4.32 -17.59
C GLY A 386 -3.07 -5.21 -16.90
N LYS A 387 -3.45 -6.41 -16.43
CA LYS A 387 -2.64 -7.26 -15.55
C LYS A 387 -2.57 -8.70 -16.06
N PRO A 388 -1.43 -9.15 -16.58
CA PRO A 388 -1.31 -10.49 -17.16
C PRO A 388 -1.69 -11.61 -16.18
N ASP A 389 -1.29 -11.51 -14.92
CA ASP A 389 -1.59 -12.52 -13.89
C ASP A 389 -3.10 -12.67 -13.66
N LEU A 390 -3.86 -11.56 -13.72
CA LEU A 390 -5.31 -11.61 -13.62
C LEU A 390 -5.95 -12.19 -14.89
N VAL A 391 -5.42 -11.88 -16.08
CA VAL A 391 -5.87 -12.51 -17.34
C VAL A 391 -5.70 -14.03 -17.26
N LEU A 392 -4.56 -14.52 -16.78
CA LEU A 392 -4.30 -15.94 -16.59
C LEU A 392 -5.30 -16.57 -15.61
N ARG A 393 -5.55 -15.92 -14.46
CA ARG A 393 -6.53 -16.42 -13.48
C ARG A 393 -7.93 -16.55 -14.05
N TYR A 394 -8.36 -15.59 -14.86
CA TYR A 394 -9.67 -15.68 -15.51
C TYR A 394 -9.70 -16.79 -16.56
N ALA A 395 -8.60 -17.01 -17.29
CA ALA A 395 -8.51 -18.16 -18.19
C ALA A 395 -8.65 -19.50 -17.46
N HIS A 396 -8.02 -19.66 -16.29
CA HIS A 396 -8.18 -20.84 -15.44
C HIS A 396 -9.61 -21.01 -14.92
N HIS A 397 -10.25 -19.90 -14.52
CA HIS A 397 -11.65 -19.90 -14.12
C HIS A 397 -12.57 -20.37 -15.25
N LEU A 398 -12.37 -19.89 -16.48
CA LEU A 398 -13.13 -20.36 -17.64
C LEU A 398 -12.87 -21.86 -17.91
N ALA A 399 -11.63 -22.33 -17.85
CA ALA A 399 -11.31 -23.74 -18.06
C ALA A 399 -12.02 -24.63 -17.02
N GLU A 400 -11.98 -24.26 -15.74
CA GLU A 400 -12.65 -24.99 -14.68
C GLU A 400 -14.18 -24.95 -14.84
N ARG A 401 -14.75 -23.80 -15.23
CA ARG A 401 -16.20 -23.68 -15.46
C ARG A 401 -16.70 -24.65 -16.54
N TRP A 402 -16.01 -24.75 -17.67
CA TRP A 402 -16.41 -25.70 -18.73
C TRP A 402 -16.24 -27.14 -18.29
N ARG A 403 -15.19 -27.44 -17.51
CA ARG A 403 -15.01 -28.76 -16.92
C ARG A 403 -16.15 -29.11 -15.97
N SER A 404 -16.50 -28.22 -15.04
CA SER A 404 -17.51 -28.49 -14.01
C SER A 404 -18.94 -28.49 -14.54
N GLU A 405 -19.29 -27.56 -15.44
CA GLU A 405 -20.66 -27.40 -15.93
C GLU A 405 -20.97 -28.28 -17.15
N ARG A 406 -19.97 -28.59 -17.98
CA ARG A 406 -20.16 -29.30 -19.25
C ARG A 406 -19.37 -30.60 -19.37
N GLY A 407 -18.48 -30.91 -18.42
CA GLY A 407 -17.58 -32.06 -18.52
C GLY A 407 -16.59 -31.93 -19.68
N LEU A 408 -16.29 -30.71 -20.13
CA LEU A 408 -15.42 -30.45 -21.28
C LEU A 408 -14.07 -29.91 -20.83
N GLU A 409 -13.00 -30.60 -21.24
CA GLU A 409 -11.65 -30.04 -21.25
C GLU A 409 -11.51 -29.06 -22.41
N VAL A 410 -11.06 -27.84 -22.13
CA VAL A 410 -11.01 -26.75 -23.10
C VAL A 410 -9.64 -26.09 -23.17
N GLU A 411 -9.29 -25.61 -24.36
CA GLU A 411 -8.22 -24.62 -24.55
C GLU A 411 -8.81 -23.22 -24.32
N VAL A 412 -8.07 -22.35 -23.63
CA VAL A 412 -8.49 -20.97 -23.39
C VAL A 412 -7.40 -20.01 -23.88
N ARG A 413 -7.72 -19.22 -24.90
CA ARG A 413 -6.83 -18.18 -25.46
C ARG A 413 -7.41 -16.80 -25.20
N ALA A 414 -6.55 -15.81 -24.99
CA ALA A 414 -6.99 -14.46 -24.67
C ALA A 414 -6.50 -13.43 -25.70
N GLN A 415 -7.42 -12.61 -26.20
CA GLN A 415 -7.14 -11.45 -27.04
C GLN A 415 -7.24 -10.20 -26.17
N VAL A 416 -6.12 -9.78 -25.59
CA VAL A 416 -6.06 -8.64 -24.66
C VAL A 416 -5.20 -7.54 -25.26
N ASN A 417 -5.82 -6.43 -25.66
CA ASN A 417 -5.13 -5.29 -26.26
C ASN A 417 -5.14 -4.10 -25.31
N VAL A 418 -3.95 -3.61 -24.95
CA VAL A 418 -3.76 -2.64 -23.87
C VAL A 418 -2.92 -1.46 -24.35
N SER A 419 -3.34 -0.26 -23.97
CA SER A 419 -2.56 0.97 -24.03
C SER A 419 -1.84 1.17 -22.71
N LEU A 420 -0.56 1.54 -22.76
CA LEU A 420 0.20 2.03 -21.61
C LEU A 420 0.46 3.53 -21.78
N ASN A 421 -0.02 4.34 -20.85
CA ASN A 421 0.18 5.78 -20.83
C ASN A 421 -0.18 6.48 -22.16
N ARG A 422 -1.34 6.11 -22.73
CA ARG A 422 -1.92 6.65 -23.99
C ARG A 422 -1.21 6.24 -25.28
N ARG A 423 -0.22 5.34 -25.23
CA ARG A 423 0.37 4.72 -26.44
C ARG A 423 -0.65 3.91 -27.23
N MET A 424 -0.32 3.59 -28.48
CA MET A 424 -1.12 2.67 -29.28
C MET A 424 -1.31 1.35 -28.55
N ARG A 425 -2.51 0.75 -28.66
CA ARG A 425 -2.80 -0.52 -28.01
C ARG A 425 -1.95 -1.63 -28.64
N ARG A 426 -1.35 -2.47 -27.80
CA ARG A 426 -0.60 -3.67 -28.18
C ARG A 426 -1.17 -4.90 -27.46
N PRO A 427 -1.04 -6.11 -28.02
CA PRO A 427 -1.36 -7.34 -27.31
C PRO A 427 -0.56 -7.42 -26.01
N LEU A 428 -1.20 -7.64 -24.88
CA LEU A 428 -0.55 -7.82 -23.57
C LEU A 428 -0.06 -9.26 -23.37
N VAL A 429 -0.82 -10.22 -23.92
CA VAL A 429 -0.57 -11.66 -23.81
C VAL A 429 -0.60 -12.28 -25.21
N ASP A 430 0.16 -13.35 -25.42
CA ASP A 430 0.19 -14.06 -26.70
C ASP A 430 -1.18 -14.69 -27.00
N PRO A 431 -1.88 -14.26 -28.07
CA PRO A 431 -3.22 -14.76 -28.38
C PRO A 431 -3.22 -16.21 -28.91
N THR A 432 -2.05 -16.80 -29.15
CA THR A 432 -1.91 -18.18 -29.65
C THR A 432 -1.70 -19.19 -28.54
N VAL A 433 -1.30 -18.75 -27.34
CA VAL A 433 -1.01 -19.61 -26.19
C VAL A 433 -2.30 -20.06 -25.52
N ASP A 434 -2.38 -21.36 -25.24
CA ASP A 434 -3.42 -21.95 -24.40
C ASP A 434 -3.12 -21.65 -22.92
N LEU A 435 -3.73 -20.59 -22.40
CA LEU A 435 -3.57 -20.14 -21.03
C LEU A 435 -4.14 -21.14 -20.01
N ALA A 436 -5.03 -22.05 -20.40
CA ALA A 436 -5.55 -23.08 -19.49
C ALA A 436 -4.48 -24.07 -19.02
N LYS A 437 -3.35 -24.16 -19.75
CA LYS A 437 -2.21 -25.04 -19.45
C LYS A 437 -1.02 -24.31 -18.84
N VAL A 438 -1.11 -22.99 -18.68
CA VAL A 438 -0.01 -22.18 -18.17
C VAL A 438 -0.04 -22.18 -16.64
N GLU A 439 1.00 -22.70 -16.00
CA GLU A 439 1.10 -22.68 -14.54
C GLU A 439 1.54 -21.30 -14.01
N ASP A 440 0.92 -20.85 -12.92
CA ASP A 440 1.34 -19.65 -12.19
C ASP A 440 2.69 -19.93 -11.51
N SER A 441 3.69 -19.08 -11.76
CA SER A 441 5.05 -19.28 -11.23
C SER A 441 5.70 -17.97 -10.80
N LEU A 442 6.77 -18.07 -10.02
CA LEU A 442 7.59 -16.90 -9.66
C LEU A 442 8.58 -16.51 -10.77
N GLY A 443 8.68 -17.28 -11.85
CA GLY A 443 9.58 -17.03 -12.97
C GLY A 443 8.99 -16.05 -13.99
N ALA A 444 9.82 -15.61 -14.94
CA ALA A 444 9.38 -14.74 -16.02
C ALA A 444 8.41 -15.47 -16.96
N ALA A 445 7.29 -14.84 -17.28
CA ALA A 445 6.25 -15.44 -18.10
C ALA A 445 6.50 -15.21 -19.61
N ALA A 446 6.82 -16.28 -20.34
CA ALA A 446 7.11 -16.22 -21.78
C ALA A 446 5.91 -15.83 -22.67
N TRP A 447 4.68 -15.95 -22.15
CA TRP A 447 3.44 -15.63 -22.85
C TRP A 447 3.02 -14.15 -22.68
N ILE A 448 3.76 -13.37 -21.88
CA ILE A 448 3.57 -11.92 -21.80
C ILE A 448 4.30 -11.29 -22.98
N MET A 449 3.57 -10.50 -23.77
CA MET A 449 4.14 -9.86 -24.96
C MET A 449 4.99 -8.64 -24.58
N PRO A 450 6.03 -8.29 -25.36
CA PRO A 450 6.79 -7.06 -25.16
C PRO A 450 5.89 -5.81 -25.14
N GLY A 451 6.27 -4.85 -24.30
CA GLY A 451 5.54 -3.58 -24.17
C GLY A 451 5.68 -2.66 -25.37
N PRO A 452 4.82 -1.63 -25.50
CA PRO A 452 4.93 -0.65 -26.56
C PRO A 452 6.19 0.22 -26.35
N GLU A 453 7.11 0.17 -27.31
CA GLU A 453 8.29 1.04 -27.38
C GLU A 453 8.02 2.36 -28.12
N ASP A 454 6.87 2.45 -28.79
CA ASP A 454 6.48 3.61 -29.58
C ASP A 454 6.39 4.88 -28.70
N PRO A 455 6.74 6.07 -29.22
CA PRO A 455 6.52 7.32 -28.51
C PRO A 455 5.02 7.54 -28.28
N VAL A 456 4.67 8.28 -27.22
CA VAL A 456 3.26 8.62 -26.96
C VAL A 456 2.74 9.55 -28.07
N PRO A 457 1.61 9.24 -28.73
CA PRO A 457 1.04 10.08 -29.78
C PRO A 457 0.79 11.52 -29.29
N GLY A 458 1.29 12.51 -30.03
CA GLY A 458 1.22 13.93 -29.66
C GLY A 458 2.18 14.35 -28.53
N GLY A 459 3.00 13.44 -28.01
CA GLY A 459 4.11 13.77 -27.13
C GLY A 459 5.23 14.42 -27.95
N ARG A 460 5.81 15.50 -27.42
CA ARG A 460 7.02 16.08 -28.03
C ARG A 460 8.14 15.04 -27.91
N GLN A 461 8.67 14.58 -29.05
CA GLN A 461 10.01 13.99 -29.07
C GLN A 461 10.95 15.06 -28.54
N ARG A 462 11.64 14.77 -27.42
CA ARG A 462 12.67 15.65 -26.89
C ARG A 462 13.99 15.37 -27.58
#